data_AF-A0AAV9U1Q5-F1
#
_entry.id   AF-A0AAV9U1Q5-F1
#
_cell.length_a   1.000
_cell.length_b   1.000
_cell.length_c   1.000
_cell.angle_alpha   90.00
_cell.angle_beta   90.00
_cell.angle_gamma   90.00
#
_symmetry.space_group_name_H-M   'P 1'
#
loop_
_entity.id
_entity.type
_entity.pdbx_description
1 polymer ?
#
loop_
_entity_poly.entity_id
_entity_poly.type
_entity_poly.pdbx_seq_one_letter_code
_entity_poly.pdbx_strand_id
1 'polypeptide(L)'
;MHTYMETIQRAADDAARSVAPPESLDVSGVVDVGELADLPAVAKEIIELQKAADGTLEACRQLLAKLYVYEYVRSLQGADADADSGTKAATECTEELVASLCAIRPTVDVWEEVEGDDGDGFNEVKPTPNLTIFTATVSLCLTILDGQLTASPDLLSSASLRAAVAAALAVYGDPSAVWATSANAAAVERIRSANSVSLMTTETLTDLLLSVRRMSAFQRPPGTVTAMGRRAVRVPRVQKDVDVDIESERRRGVEMGEGLAIVRFVVTGMEPSAVQQNWHLIVPAILTALDDGDILTKAHACDVLTCLLGVVDTAFLSRTGLAAVFEEAVTPCLHFLPPLTPVGQARKSFTAGVNALVALGGTKGAGGDEEMYKALDKVLREGVFRAVTYAGENVRMMEVVVDLAAGVVRKLGMRSVRHLKNLVPLCTKPLLSPFVTAYLPLAVCATTTLQEVVRNCWPRVEDYNAVVLEAAVFCWVRVQQSEDEGEEMERLRHELRVLMALLAGANRESGWMKQARQKVEQRGQGLAGLFADVSV
;
A
#
# COMPACT_ATOMS: atom_id res chain seq x y z
N MET A 1 -12.06 45.98 -5.73
CA MET A 1 -11.91 44.52 -5.59
C MET A 1 -10.61 43.99 -6.17
N HIS A 2 -10.26 44.26 -7.44
CA HIS A 2 -9.00 43.77 -8.04
C HIS A 2 -7.72 44.20 -7.29
N THR A 3 -7.63 45.48 -6.88
CA THR A 3 -6.54 46.02 -6.06
C THR A 3 -6.54 45.51 -4.62
N TYR A 4 -7.68 45.03 -4.13
CA TYR A 4 -7.86 44.51 -2.77
C TYR A 4 -7.43 43.03 -2.70
N MET A 5 -7.76 42.25 -3.74
CA MET A 5 -7.26 40.89 -3.92
C MET A 5 -5.75 40.85 -4.10
N GLU A 6 -5.15 41.76 -4.89
CA GLU A 6 -3.70 41.86 -5.01
C GLU A 6 -3.01 42.16 -3.67
N THR A 7 -3.60 43.03 -2.83
CA THR A 7 -3.06 43.31 -1.49
C THR A 7 -3.20 42.13 -0.53
N ILE A 8 -4.28 41.35 -0.63
CA ILE A 8 -4.49 40.17 0.22
C ILE A 8 -3.60 39.01 -0.23
N GLN A 9 -3.45 38.80 -1.53
CA GLN A 9 -2.55 37.80 -2.11
C GLN A 9 -1.09 38.12 -1.76
N ARG A 10 -0.72 39.41 -1.79
CA ARG A 10 0.59 39.89 -1.33
C ARG A 10 0.78 39.72 0.18
N ALA A 11 -0.26 39.97 0.99
CA ALA A 11 -0.21 39.75 2.44
C ALA A 11 -0.12 38.26 2.81
N ALA A 12 -0.80 37.37 2.06
CA ALA A 12 -0.68 35.92 2.21
C ALA A 12 0.70 35.43 1.80
N ASP A 13 1.27 35.96 0.71
CA ASP A 13 2.63 35.64 0.27
C ASP A 13 3.70 36.21 1.23
N ASP A 14 3.45 37.34 1.88
CA ASP A 14 4.34 37.93 2.88
C ASP A 14 4.25 37.19 4.23
N ALA A 15 3.06 36.71 4.61
CA ALA A 15 2.87 35.85 5.79
C ALA A 15 3.46 34.45 5.60
N ALA A 16 3.34 33.87 4.40
CA ALA A 16 3.99 32.60 4.05
C ALA A 16 5.53 32.68 4.15
N ARG A 17 6.10 33.83 3.78
CA ARG A 17 7.55 34.08 3.83
C ARG A 17 8.09 34.47 5.22
N SER A 18 7.23 34.56 6.23
CA SER A 18 7.63 34.93 7.60
C SER A 18 8.17 33.73 8.39
N VAL A 19 9.30 33.91 9.08
CA VAL A 19 9.94 32.91 9.95
C VAL A 19 9.04 32.53 11.15
N ALA A 20 8.10 33.40 11.52
CA ALA A 20 7.03 33.14 12.48
C ALA A 20 5.70 33.57 11.84
N PRO A 21 4.82 32.63 11.44
CA PRO A 21 3.51 33.02 10.92
C PRO A 21 2.74 33.72 12.05
N PRO A 22 2.15 34.89 11.79
CA PRO A 22 1.41 35.60 12.83
C PRO A 22 0.18 34.78 13.22
N GLU A 23 -0.12 34.69 14.52
CA GLU A 23 -1.30 33.96 15.06
C GLU A 23 -2.63 34.48 14.51
N SER A 24 -2.61 35.68 13.92
CA SER A 24 -3.66 36.28 13.11
C SER A 24 -3.02 37.15 12.02
N LEU A 25 -3.49 37.04 10.78
CA LEU A 25 -3.18 38.00 9.72
C LEU A 25 -3.80 39.35 10.11
N ASP A 26 -3.02 40.25 10.69
CA ASP A 26 -3.50 41.56 11.15
C ASP A 26 -3.63 42.52 9.95
N VAL A 27 -4.55 42.20 9.04
CA VAL A 27 -5.04 43.11 8.00
C VAL A 27 -6.28 43.78 8.58
N SER A 28 -6.29 45.10 8.65
CA SER A 28 -7.39 45.88 9.22
C SER A 28 -8.74 45.45 8.62
N GLY A 29 -9.59 44.80 9.42
CA GLY A 29 -10.91 44.30 9.01
C GLY A 29 -11.10 42.78 9.08
N VAL A 30 -10.19 42.01 9.67
CA VAL A 30 -10.41 40.59 9.98
C VAL A 30 -11.28 40.47 11.24
N VAL A 31 -12.46 39.87 11.08
CA VAL A 31 -13.45 39.61 12.13
C VAL A 31 -12.99 38.43 12.99
N ASP A 32 -13.24 38.53 14.30
CA ASP A 32 -12.99 37.51 15.31
C ASP A 32 -13.68 36.17 14.94
N VAL A 33 -12.93 35.08 15.05
CA VAL A 33 -13.17 33.77 14.41
C VAL A 33 -14.22 32.93 15.16
N GLY A 34 -15.39 33.51 15.42
CA GLY A 34 -16.41 32.95 16.30
C GLY A 34 -17.39 31.94 15.70
N GLU A 35 -17.49 31.79 14.37
CA GLU A 35 -18.66 31.15 13.75
C GLU A 35 -18.37 30.04 12.71
N LEU A 36 -17.20 29.40 12.74
CA LEU A 36 -17.01 28.04 12.20
C LEU A 36 -16.16 27.23 13.18
N ALA A 37 -16.76 26.21 13.81
CA ALA A 37 -16.24 25.59 15.02
C ALA A 37 -14.95 24.75 14.86
N ASP A 38 -14.57 24.35 13.65
CA ASP A 38 -13.53 23.31 13.46
C ASP A 38 -12.23 23.81 12.77
N LEU A 39 -12.30 24.76 11.85
CA LEU A 39 -11.12 25.25 11.12
C LEU A 39 -10.08 26.00 11.98
N PRO A 40 -10.45 26.82 12.99
CA PRO A 40 -9.49 27.56 13.80
C PRO A 40 -8.66 26.65 14.70
N ALA A 41 -9.27 25.56 15.19
CA ALA A 41 -8.60 24.56 16.01
C ALA A 41 -7.61 23.74 15.18
N VAL A 42 -8.01 23.29 13.99
CA VAL A 42 -7.16 22.54 13.06
C VAL A 42 -6.00 23.40 12.53
N ALA A 43 -6.26 24.67 12.19
CA ALA A 43 -5.21 25.56 11.73
C ALA A 43 -4.23 25.92 12.85
N LYS A 44 -4.69 26.10 14.09
CA LYS A 44 -3.82 26.23 15.27
C LYS A 44 -2.98 24.97 15.51
N GLU A 45 -3.56 23.79 15.36
CA GLU A 45 -2.87 22.51 15.47
C GLU A 45 -1.79 22.35 14.38
N ILE A 46 -2.09 22.70 13.13
CA ILE A 46 -1.09 22.67 12.05
C ILE A 46 0.01 23.71 12.26
N ILE A 47 -0.31 24.91 12.77
CA ILE A 47 0.71 25.94 13.10
C ILE A 47 1.62 25.46 14.23
N GLU A 48 1.09 24.85 15.29
CA GLU A 48 1.89 24.27 16.37
C GLU A 48 2.75 23.10 15.89
N LEU A 49 2.21 22.23 15.03
CA LEU A 49 2.97 21.14 14.41
C LEU A 49 4.06 21.67 13.46
N GLN A 50 3.80 22.74 12.71
CA GLN A 50 4.79 23.38 11.84
C GLN A 50 5.90 24.11 12.61
N LYS A 51 5.59 24.67 13.79
CA LYS A 51 6.61 25.17 14.73
C LYS A 51 7.49 24.03 15.23
N ALA A 52 6.93 22.84 15.43
CA ALA A 52 7.66 21.64 15.85
C ALA A 52 8.49 20.98 14.73
N ALA A 53 8.18 21.26 13.45
CA ALA A 53 8.83 20.67 12.27
C ALA A 53 9.80 21.62 11.53
N ASP A 54 10.26 22.70 12.18
CA ASP A 54 11.23 23.69 11.66
C ASP A 54 10.89 24.33 10.30
N GLY A 55 9.65 24.21 9.82
CA GLY A 55 9.16 24.92 8.64
C GLY A 55 9.55 24.38 7.27
N THR A 56 9.78 23.08 7.17
CA THR A 56 10.09 22.36 5.93
C THR A 56 8.95 22.38 4.88
N LEU A 57 7.68 22.45 5.30
CA LEU A 57 6.51 22.38 4.41
C LEU A 57 5.94 23.76 4.01
N GLU A 58 6.72 24.53 3.25
CA GLU A 58 6.33 25.85 2.73
C GLU A 58 5.02 25.83 1.91
N ALA A 59 4.77 24.76 1.14
CA ALA A 59 3.55 24.61 0.37
C ALA A 59 2.29 24.48 1.25
N CYS A 60 2.37 23.77 2.38
CA CYS A 60 1.28 23.65 3.33
C CYS A 60 1.01 24.98 4.04
N ARG A 61 2.05 25.78 4.30
CA ARG A 61 1.93 27.15 4.86
C ARG A 61 1.21 28.10 3.91
N GLN A 62 1.65 28.14 2.65
CA GLN A 62 1.02 28.97 1.63
C GLN A 62 -0.45 28.61 1.41
N LEU A 63 -0.78 27.32 1.48
CA LEU A 63 -2.15 26.86 1.35
C LEU A 63 -3.02 27.23 2.56
N LEU A 64 -2.51 27.08 3.78
CA LEU A 64 -3.22 27.57 4.97
C LEU A 64 -3.49 29.07 4.89
N ALA A 65 -2.49 29.86 4.50
CA ALA A 65 -2.67 31.30 4.30
C ALA A 65 -3.75 31.60 3.24
N LYS A 66 -3.78 30.85 2.13
CA LYS A 66 -4.82 30.97 1.09
C LYS A 66 -6.21 30.54 1.57
N LEU A 67 -6.30 29.50 2.40
CA LEU A 67 -7.56 29.04 2.99
C LEU A 67 -8.15 30.07 3.97
N TYR A 68 -7.30 30.68 4.80
CA TYR A 68 -7.69 31.80 5.66
C TYR A 68 -8.25 32.98 4.84
N VAL A 69 -7.58 33.31 3.73
CA VAL A 69 -8.04 34.34 2.80
C VAL A 69 -9.37 33.97 2.15
N TYR A 70 -9.56 32.71 1.76
CA TYR A 70 -10.78 32.26 1.11
C TYR A 70 -12.00 32.24 2.04
N GLU A 71 -11.84 31.78 3.29
CA GLU A 71 -12.91 31.88 4.29
C GLU A 71 -13.29 33.33 4.59
N TYR A 72 -12.29 34.22 4.63
CA TYR A 72 -12.52 35.66 4.77
C TYR A 72 -13.31 36.25 3.60
N VAL A 73 -12.99 35.87 2.35
CA VAL A 73 -13.74 36.31 1.17
C VAL A 73 -15.16 35.72 1.16
N ARG A 74 -15.33 34.47 1.60
CA ARG A 74 -16.64 33.81 1.71
C ARG A 74 -17.52 34.46 2.78
N SER A 75 -16.96 34.86 3.92
CA SER A 75 -17.71 35.54 5.00
C SER A 75 -18.15 36.95 4.59
N LEU A 76 -17.33 37.66 3.81
CA LEU A 76 -17.70 38.94 3.21
C LEU A 76 -18.82 38.81 2.15
N GLN A 77 -18.82 37.75 1.35
CA GLN A 77 -19.85 37.51 0.33
C GLN A 77 -21.20 37.06 0.90
N GLY A 78 -21.23 36.49 2.11
CA GLY A 78 -22.47 36.21 2.84
C GLY A 78 -23.20 37.47 3.33
N ALA A 79 -22.51 38.62 3.38
CA ALA A 79 -23.06 39.89 3.83
C ALA A 79 -23.66 40.76 2.70
N ASP A 80 -23.18 40.61 1.45
CA ASP A 80 -23.65 41.38 0.28
C ASP A 80 -24.33 40.45 -0.74
N ALA A 81 -25.60 40.11 -0.49
CA ALA A 81 -26.38 39.19 -1.33
C ALA A 81 -27.01 39.82 -2.60
N ASP A 82 -26.67 41.06 -2.97
CA ASP A 82 -27.31 41.78 -4.07
C ASP A 82 -26.30 42.31 -5.13
N ALA A 83 -25.75 41.43 -5.97
CA ALA A 83 -25.17 41.84 -7.27
C ALA A 83 -24.94 40.67 -8.26
N ASP A 84 -25.66 40.69 -9.39
CA ASP A 84 -25.52 39.79 -10.56
C ASP A 84 -24.13 39.83 -11.24
N SER A 85 -23.24 40.75 -10.83
CA SER A 85 -21.83 40.80 -11.29
C SER A 85 -20.87 39.99 -10.40
N GLY A 86 -21.32 39.53 -9.23
CA GLY A 86 -20.51 38.76 -8.27
C GLY A 86 -20.34 37.28 -8.63
N THR A 87 -21.26 36.71 -9.42
CA THR A 87 -21.32 35.27 -9.70
C THR A 87 -20.14 34.77 -10.53
N LYS A 88 -19.65 35.56 -11.49
CA LYS A 88 -18.49 35.18 -12.32
C LYS A 88 -17.16 35.27 -11.57
N ALA A 89 -16.97 36.32 -10.78
CA ALA A 89 -15.79 36.48 -9.94
C ALA A 89 -15.76 35.44 -8.80
N ALA A 90 -16.92 35.04 -8.29
CA ALA A 90 -17.05 33.95 -7.33
C ALA A 90 -16.65 32.60 -7.95
N THR A 91 -17.11 32.29 -9.17
CA THR A 91 -16.70 31.07 -9.89
C THR A 91 -15.19 31.03 -10.19
N GLU A 92 -14.60 32.14 -10.64
CA GLU A 92 -13.15 32.22 -10.91
C GLU A 92 -12.33 32.03 -9.62
N CYS A 93 -12.76 32.63 -8.51
CA CYS A 93 -12.13 32.47 -7.19
C CYS A 93 -12.26 31.01 -6.67
N THR A 94 -13.40 30.34 -6.91
CA THR A 94 -13.57 28.93 -6.56
C THR A 94 -12.71 28.00 -7.42
N GLU A 95 -12.52 28.29 -8.71
CA GLU A 95 -11.65 27.50 -9.59
C GLU A 95 -10.17 27.64 -9.19
N GLU A 96 -9.70 28.85 -8.88
CA GLU A 96 -8.34 29.08 -8.39
C GLU A 96 -8.07 28.43 -7.03
N LEU A 97 -9.08 28.41 -6.15
CA LEU A 97 -9.00 27.69 -4.87
C LEU A 97 -8.88 26.18 -5.12
N VAL A 98 -9.76 25.60 -5.92
CA VAL A 98 -9.74 24.16 -6.21
C VAL A 98 -8.43 23.76 -6.88
N ALA A 99 -7.91 24.58 -7.80
CA ALA A 99 -6.59 24.37 -8.39
C ALA A 99 -5.47 24.40 -7.34
N SER A 100 -5.53 25.33 -6.39
CA SER A 100 -4.55 25.44 -5.29
C SER A 100 -4.62 24.25 -4.32
N LEU A 101 -5.83 23.78 -3.99
CA LEU A 101 -6.04 22.57 -3.19
C LEU A 101 -5.44 21.33 -3.87
N CYS A 102 -5.58 21.24 -5.19
CA CYS A 102 -5.06 20.12 -5.97
C CYS A 102 -3.56 20.20 -6.24
N ALA A 103 -2.90 21.33 -5.95
CA ALA A 103 -1.48 21.56 -6.21
C ALA A 103 -0.55 21.01 -5.12
N ILE A 104 -1.09 20.60 -3.96
CA ILE A 104 -0.27 20.00 -2.90
C ILE A 104 0.32 18.68 -3.42
N ARG A 105 1.61 18.48 -3.21
CA ARG A 105 2.31 17.27 -3.62
C ARG A 105 3.22 16.80 -2.48
N PRO A 106 3.43 15.49 -2.34
CA PRO A 106 4.42 14.98 -1.39
C PRO A 106 5.78 15.63 -1.66
N THR A 107 6.46 16.06 -0.60
CA THR A 107 7.83 16.58 -0.68
C THR A 107 8.84 15.48 -0.40
N VAL A 108 10.11 15.74 -0.74
CA VAL A 108 11.22 14.81 -0.46
C VAL A 108 11.33 14.50 1.03
N ASP A 109 11.09 15.49 1.91
CA ASP A 109 11.15 15.28 3.37
C ASP A 109 10.06 14.31 3.87
N VAL A 110 8.84 14.40 3.32
CA VAL A 110 7.76 13.45 3.65
C VAL A 110 8.09 12.04 3.16
N TRP A 111 8.83 11.94 2.05
CA TRP A 111 9.24 10.66 1.47
C TRP A 111 10.36 9.99 2.28
N GLU A 112 11.42 10.74 2.62
CA GLU A 112 12.58 10.24 3.37
C GLU A 112 12.26 9.83 4.81
N GLU A 113 11.32 10.52 5.47
CA GLU A 113 10.92 10.18 6.83
C GLU A 113 10.27 8.78 6.93
N VAL A 114 9.62 8.32 5.86
CA VAL A 114 9.06 6.97 5.84
C VAL A 114 10.08 5.92 5.39
N GLU A 115 11.17 6.34 4.75
CA GLU A 115 12.33 5.48 4.46
C GLU A 115 13.21 5.24 5.70
N GLY A 116 13.17 6.12 6.72
CA GLY A 116 14.16 6.14 7.80
C GLY A 116 13.85 5.37 9.09
N ASP A 117 12.61 5.06 9.42
CA ASP A 117 12.25 4.79 10.83
C ASP A 117 11.47 3.49 11.07
N ASP A 118 12.18 2.36 11.02
CA ASP A 118 11.76 1.18 11.78
C ASP A 118 12.32 1.36 13.20
N GLY A 119 11.50 1.91 14.10
CA GLY A 119 11.81 1.87 15.54
C GLY A 119 12.10 0.44 16.00
N ASP A 120 12.83 0.31 17.12
CA ASP A 120 13.20 -0.96 17.74
C ASP A 120 12.06 -1.98 17.62
N GLY A 121 12.41 -3.20 17.17
CA GLY A 121 11.51 -4.25 16.65
C GLY A 121 10.37 -4.78 17.54
N PHE A 122 9.98 -4.04 18.58
CA PHE A 122 8.86 -4.29 19.48
C PHE A 122 7.79 -3.19 19.50
N ASN A 123 8.06 -1.94 19.12
CA ASN A 123 7.05 -0.86 19.16
C ASN A 123 6.41 -0.60 17.79
N GLU A 124 5.13 -0.19 17.81
CA GLU A 124 4.46 0.41 16.65
C GLU A 124 5.11 1.77 16.35
N VAL A 125 5.39 2.01 15.06
CA VAL A 125 6.03 3.22 14.57
C VAL A 125 5.10 4.41 14.81
N LYS A 126 5.56 5.42 15.55
CA LYS A 126 4.82 6.68 15.67
C LYS A 126 4.99 7.47 14.37
N PRO A 127 3.93 8.07 13.80
CA PRO A 127 4.06 8.88 12.60
C PRO A 127 5.02 10.06 12.86
N THR A 128 5.97 10.24 11.95
CA THR A 128 6.92 11.35 11.96
C THR A 128 6.19 12.68 11.74
N PRO A 129 6.67 13.79 12.32
CA PRO A 129 5.92 15.06 12.34
C PRO A 129 5.59 15.61 10.95
N ASN A 130 6.45 15.48 9.93
CA ASN A 130 6.14 15.99 8.60
C ASN A 130 5.06 15.16 7.89
N LEU A 131 5.06 13.84 8.07
CA LEU A 131 4.00 12.98 7.56
C LEU A 131 2.65 13.29 8.24
N THR A 132 2.62 13.51 9.55
CA THR A 132 1.38 13.88 10.25
C THR A 132 0.84 15.23 9.78
N ILE A 133 1.71 16.22 9.58
CA ILE A 133 1.33 17.54 9.06
C ILE A 133 0.79 17.41 7.64
N PHE A 134 1.49 16.70 6.76
CA PHE A 134 1.08 16.50 5.38
C PHE A 134 -0.27 15.79 5.31
N THR A 135 -0.44 14.68 6.03
CA THR A 135 -1.67 13.90 6.01
C THR A 135 -2.86 14.66 6.59
N ALA A 136 -2.67 15.45 7.65
CA ALA A 136 -3.69 16.34 8.19
C ALA A 136 -4.09 17.45 7.21
N THR A 137 -3.10 18.08 6.55
CA THR A 137 -3.34 19.12 5.55
C THR A 137 -4.12 18.56 4.36
N VAL A 138 -3.76 17.37 3.87
CA VAL A 138 -4.46 16.68 2.80
C VAL A 138 -5.89 16.32 3.21
N SER A 139 -6.10 15.82 4.43
CA SER A 139 -7.44 15.52 4.94
C SER A 139 -8.34 16.76 4.92
N LEU A 140 -7.83 17.92 5.32
CA LEU A 140 -8.55 19.20 5.25
C LEU A 140 -8.83 19.61 3.80
N CYS A 141 -7.87 19.43 2.89
CA CYS A 141 -8.07 19.74 1.49
C CYS A 141 -9.18 18.88 0.87
N LEU A 142 -9.24 17.60 1.23
CA LEU A 142 -10.26 16.68 0.74
C LEU A 142 -11.65 17.02 1.29
N THR A 143 -11.78 17.42 2.56
CA THR A 143 -13.09 17.84 3.12
C THR A 143 -13.59 19.12 2.48
N ILE A 144 -12.70 20.09 2.25
CA ILE A 144 -13.06 21.34 1.55
C ILE A 144 -13.43 21.04 0.09
N LEU A 145 -12.65 20.21 -0.59
CA LEU A 145 -12.92 19.81 -1.98
C LEU A 145 -14.28 19.12 -2.10
N ASP A 146 -14.61 18.20 -1.20
CA ASP A 146 -15.91 17.52 -1.14
C ASP A 146 -17.08 18.52 -0.95
N GLY A 147 -16.91 19.50 -0.06
CA GLY A 147 -17.89 20.58 0.16
C GLY A 147 -18.10 21.49 -1.06
N GLN A 148 -17.03 21.81 -1.79
CA GLN A 148 -17.11 22.64 -3.00
C GLN A 148 -17.72 21.88 -4.18
N LEU A 149 -17.35 20.61 -4.37
CA LEU A 149 -17.90 19.79 -5.45
C LEU A 149 -19.38 19.44 -5.23
N THR A 150 -19.82 19.29 -3.97
CA THR A 150 -21.24 19.12 -3.64
C THR A 150 -22.05 20.41 -3.83
N ALA A 151 -21.46 21.56 -3.53
CA ALA A 151 -22.11 22.86 -3.70
C ALA A 151 -22.21 23.30 -5.17
N SER A 152 -21.26 22.91 -6.03
CA SER A 152 -21.18 23.37 -7.41
C SER A 152 -20.62 22.27 -8.34
N PRO A 153 -21.47 21.36 -8.86
CA PRO A 153 -21.03 20.27 -9.75
C PRO A 153 -20.50 20.78 -11.11
N ASP A 154 -20.86 22.00 -11.50
CA ASP A 154 -20.46 22.63 -12.77
C ASP A 154 -18.96 22.96 -12.84
N LEU A 155 -18.24 23.00 -11.70
CA LEU A 155 -16.79 23.26 -11.63
C LEU A 155 -15.98 22.21 -12.42
N LEU A 156 -16.48 20.98 -12.53
CA LEU A 156 -15.84 19.91 -13.31
C LEU A 156 -16.05 20.05 -14.83
N SER A 157 -16.73 21.10 -15.30
CA SER A 157 -16.88 21.39 -16.73
C SER A 157 -15.55 21.78 -17.37
N SER A 158 -14.65 22.44 -16.62
CA SER A 158 -13.31 22.79 -17.10
C SER A 158 -12.41 21.56 -17.17
N ALA A 159 -11.85 21.28 -18.35
CA ALA A 159 -11.00 20.11 -18.59
C ALA A 159 -9.69 20.15 -17.76
N SER A 160 -9.10 21.34 -17.58
CA SER A 160 -7.87 21.51 -16.78
C SER A 160 -8.11 21.25 -15.30
N LEU A 161 -9.21 21.78 -14.75
CA LEU A 161 -9.60 21.57 -13.36
C LEU A 161 -9.92 20.09 -13.11
N ARG A 162 -10.64 19.45 -14.04
CA ARG A 162 -10.98 18.03 -13.96
C ARG A 162 -9.75 17.14 -13.89
N ALA A 163 -8.74 17.41 -14.73
CA ALA A 163 -7.47 16.69 -14.70
C ALA A 163 -6.69 16.95 -13.39
N ALA A 164 -6.67 18.18 -12.89
CA ALA A 164 -6.00 18.52 -11.64
C ALA A 164 -6.64 17.83 -10.42
N VAL A 165 -7.97 17.83 -10.34
CA VAL A 165 -8.74 17.14 -9.28
C VAL A 165 -8.52 15.64 -9.38
N ALA A 166 -8.60 15.05 -10.57
CA ALA A 166 -8.35 13.63 -10.76
C ALA A 166 -6.92 13.23 -10.38
N ALA A 167 -5.91 14.04 -10.71
CA ALA A 167 -4.52 13.81 -10.32
C ALA A 167 -4.34 13.87 -8.79
N ALA A 168 -4.94 14.87 -8.12
CA ALA A 168 -4.88 15.01 -6.67
C ALA A 168 -5.55 13.83 -5.96
N LEU A 169 -6.74 13.43 -6.42
CA LEU A 169 -7.44 12.25 -5.90
C LEU A 169 -6.63 10.97 -6.10
N ALA A 170 -5.97 10.82 -7.25
CA ALA A 170 -5.09 9.68 -7.51
C ALA A 170 -3.93 9.61 -6.51
N VAL A 171 -3.23 10.73 -6.29
CA VAL A 171 -2.05 10.81 -5.41
C VAL A 171 -2.43 10.57 -3.94
N TYR A 172 -3.54 11.12 -3.45
CA TYR A 172 -3.92 10.97 -2.04
C TYR A 172 -4.72 9.71 -1.73
N GLY A 173 -5.34 9.11 -2.74
CA GLY A 173 -6.23 7.96 -2.59
C GLY A 173 -5.53 6.61 -2.65
N ASP A 174 -4.26 6.55 -3.08
CA ASP A 174 -3.60 5.26 -3.28
C ASP A 174 -3.15 4.62 -1.96
N PRO A 175 -3.75 3.50 -1.53
CA PRO A 175 -3.37 2.84 -0.27
C PRO A 175 -1.94 2.27 -0.27
N SER A 176 -1.33 2.08 -1.45
CA SER A 176 0.06 1.60 -1.56
C SER A 176 1.07 2.74 -1.53
N ALA A 177 0.62 4.00 -1.61
CA ALA A 177 1.50 5.15 -1.48
C ALA A 177 1.96 5.32 -0.03
N VAL A 178 3.21 5.73 0.11
CA VAL A 178 3.93 5.89 1.38
C VAL A 178 3.26 6.93 2.29
N TRP A 179 2.60 7.93 1.69
CA TRP A 179 1.96 9.06 2.37
C TRP A 179 0.44 8.91 2.54
N ALA A 180 -0.15 7.76 2.17
CA ALA A 180 -1.60 7.58 2.23
C ALA A 180 -2.07 7.07 3.59
N THR A 181 -3.20 7.59 4.06
CA THR A 181 -3.89 7.13 5.28
C THR A 181 -5.25 6.54 4.93
N SER A 182 -5.74 5.62 5.77
CA SER A 182 -7.07 5.01 5.57
C SER A 182 -8.21 6.04 5.56
N ALA A 183 -8.08 7.11 6.34
CA ALA A 183 -9.02 8.23 6.33
C ALA A 183 -9.01 8.99 5.00
N ASN A 184 -7.83 9.28 4.44
CA ASN A 184 -7.70 9.96 3.15
C ASN A 184 -8.23 9.10 2.00
N ALA A 185 -7.93 7.80 2.00
CA ALA A 185 -8.46 6.85 1.01
C ALA A 185 -10.01 6.79 1.04
N ALA A 186 -10.61 6.77 2.23
CA ALA A 186 -12.06 6.79 2.37
C ALA A 186 -12.68 8.11 1.88
N ALA A 187 -12.03 9.25 2.15
CA ALA A 187 -12.48 10.56 1.66
C ALA A 187 -12.41 10.66 0.13
N VAL A 188 -11.30 10.20 -0.47
CA VAL A 188 -11.15 10.16 -1.93
C VAL A 188 -12.23 9.28 -2.58
N GLU A 189 -12.52 8.12 -2.00
CA GLU A 189 -13.53 7.21 -2.54
C GLU A 189 -14.95 7.82 -2.52
N ARG A 190 -15.27 8.61 -1.49
CA ARG A 190 -16.54 9.38 -1.44
C ARG A 190 -16.62 10.40 -2.58
N ILE A 191 -15.56 11.19 -2.79
CA ILE A 191 -15.52 12.20 -3.86
C ILE A 191 -15.58 11.53 -5.24
N ARG A 192 -14.85 10.42 -5.41
CA ARG A 192 -14.79 9.65 -6.66
C ARG A 192 -16.15 9.05 -7.03
N SER A 193 -16.84 8.44 -6.06
CA SER A 193 -18.16 7.84 -6.30
C SER A 193 -19.21 8.89 -6.64
N ALA A 194 -19.20 10.05 -5.98
CA ALA A 194 -20.10 11.16 -6.25
C ALA A 194 -19.89 11.79 -7.65
N ASN A 195 -18.64 11.85 -8.13
CA ASN A 195 -18.28 12.56 -9.37
C ASN A 195 -17.76 11.64 -10.50
N SER A 196 -18.13 10.35 -10.45
CA SER A 196 -17.60 9.32 -11.34
C SER A 196 -17.80 9.62 -12.83
N VAL A 197 -18.95 10.18 -13.21
CA VAL A 197 -19.32 10.51 -14.61
C VAL A 197 -18.35 11.51 -15.23
N SER A 198 -17.94 12.52 -14.45
CA SER A 198 -17.04 13.57 -14.93
C SER A 198 -15.58 13.10 -14.86
N LEU A 199 -15.15 12.56 -13.72
CA LEU A 199 -13.74 12.26 -13.46
C LEU A 199 -13.19 11.06 -14.24
N MET A 200 -14.04 10.06 -14.55
CA MET A 200 -13.62 8.81 -15.23
C MET A 200 -13.78 8.87 -16.76
N THR A 201 -13.77 10.06 -17.35
CA THR A 201 -13.82 10.20 -18.81
C THR A 201 -12.52 9.70 -19.44
N THR A 202 -12.60 9.03 -20.60
CA THR A 202 -11.42 8.46 -21.25
C THR A 202 -10.36 9.52 -21.59
N GLU A 203 -10.80 10.73 -21.95
CA GLU A 203 -9.92 11.87 -22.26
C GLU A 203 -9.10 12.32 -21.04
N THR A 204 -9.74 12.48 -19.87
CA THR A 204 -9.02 12.88 -18.66
C THR A 204 -8.05 11.81 -18.20
N LEU A 205 -8.44 10.54 -18.30
CA LEU A 205 -7.57 9.42 -17.94
C LEU A 205 -6.36 9.32 -18.89
N THR A 206 -6.54 9.61 -20.19
CA THR A 206 -5.40 9.68 -21.12
C THR A 206 -4.51 10.88 -20.85
N ASP A 207 -5.07 12.05 -20.51
CA ASP A 207 -4.30 13.24 -20.17
C ASP A 207 -3.46 13.04 -18.90
N LEU A 208 -3.99 12.30 -17.91
CA LEU A 208 -3.25 11.87 -16.73
C LEU A 208 -2.09 10.95 -17.08
N LEU A 209 -2.26 9.95 -17.95
CA LEU A 209 -1.15 9.10 -18.38
C LEU A 209 -0.07 9.89 -19.13
N LEU A 210 -0.48 10.88 -19.92
CA LEU A 210 0.45 11.79 -20.60
C LEU A 210 1.19 12.69 -19.62
N SER A 211 0.57 13.10 -18.51
CA SER A 211 1.25 13.87 -17.46
C SER A 211 2.33 13.04 -16.78
N VAL A 212 2.07 11.76 -16.48
CA VAL A 212 3.08 10.82 -15.96
C VAL A 212 4.25 10.69 -16.91
N ARG A 213 4.01 10.53 -18.21
CA ARG A 213 5.09 10.45 -19.22
C ARG A 213 5.94 11.71 -19.31
N ARG A 214 5.39 12.88 -18.94
CA ARG A 214 6.13 14.15 -18.94
C ARG A 214 7.04 14.31 -17.71
N MET A 215 6.75 13.61 -16.61
CA MET A 215 7.58 13.63 -15.40
C MET A 215 9.00 13.16 -15.71
N SER A 216 9.98 13.79 -15.08
CA SER A 216 11.40 13.56 -15.38
C SER A 216 11.80 12.10 -15.17
N ALA A 217 11.20 11.46 -14.15
CA ALA A 217 11.42 10.06 -13.81
C ALA A 217 11.08 9.07 -14.95
N PHE A 218 10.12 9.39 -15.82
CA PHE A 218 9.57 8.48 -16.84
C PHE A 218 9.92 8.86 -18.28
N GLN A 219 10.72 9.90 -18.50
CA GLN A 219 11.13 10.33 -19.85
C GLN A 219 12.00 9.29 -20.57
N ARG A 220 12.71 8.45 -19.80
CA ARG A 220 13.55 7.37 -20.33
C ARG A 220 12.84 6.02 -20.13
N PRO A 221 12.16 5.47 -21.15
CA PRO A 221 11.55 4.15 -21.04
C PRO A 221 12.63 3.07 -20.88
N PRO A 222 12.31 1.95 -20.23
CA PRO A 222 13.28 0.89 -19.99
C PRO A 222 13.65 0.21 -21.32
N GLY A 223 14.94 -0.08 -21.51
CA GLY A 223 15.47 -0.71 -22.73
C GLY A 223 14.95 -2.13 -23.00
N THR A 224 14.25 -2.72 -22.03
CA THR A 224 13.58 -4.02 -22.10
C THR A 224 12.26 -3.96 -22.88
N VAL A 225 11.76 -2.77 -23.20
CA VAL A 225 10.47 -2.56 -23.86
C VAL A 225 10.60 -1.66 -25.10
N THR A 226 9.83 -1.98 -26.14
CA THR A 226 9.66 -1.16 -27.34
C THR A 226 8.76 0.04 -27.07
N ALA A 227 8.79 1.06 -27.93
CA ALA A 227 7.90 2.22 -27.84
C ALA A 227 6.38 1.89 -27.85
N MET A 228 6.02 0.66 -28.23
CA MET A 228 4.65 0.13 -28.21
C MET A 228 4.30 -0.65 -26.94
N GLY A 229 5.16 -0.67 -25.92
CA GLY A 229 4.90 -1.45 -24.71
C GLY A 229 5.02 -2.95 -24.93
N ARG A 230 5.85 -3.42 -25.88
CA ARG A 230 6.13 -4.85 -26.10
C ARG A 230 7.56 -5.20 -25.76
N ARG A 231 7.84 -6.45 -25.39
CA ARG A 231 9.21 -6.92 -25.12
C ARG A 231 10.17 -6.56 -26.25
N ALA A 232 11.28 -5.91 -25.91
CA ALA A 232 12.32 -5.54 -26.87
C ALA A 232 13.12 -6.77 -27.30
N VAL A 233 13.37 -6.89 -28.62
CA VAL A 233 14.16 -7.99 -29.21
C VAL A 233 15.66 -7.80 -28.94
N ARG A 234 16.11 -6.57 -28.72
CA ARG A 234 17.48 -6.23 -28.36
C ARG A 234 17.45 -5.22 -27.22
N VAL A 235 18.12 -5.53 -26.11
CA VAL A 235 18.31 -4.63 -24.99
C VAL A 235 19.61 -3.86 -25.23
N PRO A 236 19.58 -2.54 -25.49
CA PRO A 236 20.80 -1.74 -25.61
C PRO A 236 21.53 -1.74 -24.27
N ARG A 237 22.85 -1.96 -24.27
CA ARG A 237 23.69 -1.70 -23.08
C ARG A 237 23.81 -0.20 -22.89
N VAL A 238 23.00 0.38 -22.02
CA VAL A 238 23.16 1.77 -21.58
C VAL A 238 24.26 1.79 -20.51
N GLN A 239 25.33 2.56 -20.74
CA GLN A 239 26.24 2.93 -19.67
C GLN A 239 25.51 3.96 -18.80
N LYS A 240 25.26 3.64 -17.52
CA LYS A 240 24.83 4.66 -16.55
C LYS A 240 26.00 5.62 -16.38
N ASP A 241 25.83 6.88 -16.78
CA ASP A 241 26.76 7.94 -16.40
C ASP A 241 26.76 8.04 -14.87
N VAL A 242 27.95 8.10 -14.28
CA VAL A 242 28.19 7.89 -12.83
C VAL A 242 28.04 9.19 -12.02
N ASP A 243 27.67 10.30 -12.65
CA ASP A 243 27.38 11.55 -11.94
C ASP A 243 25.95 11.52 -11.39
N VAL A 244 25.78 10.87 -10.24
CA VAL A 244 24.51 10.78 -9.51
C VAL A 244 24.41 11.95 -8.54
N ASP A 245 23.65 12.98 -8.93
CA ASP A 245 23.20 14.01 -7.98
C ASP A 245 22.14 13.40 -7.05
N ILE A 246 22.48 13.29 -5.75
CA ILE A 246 21.67 12.62 -4.73
C ILE A 246 20.29 13.30 -4.60
N GLU A 247 20.24 14.64 -4.69
CA GLU A 247 18.98 15.38 -4.57
C GLU A 247 18.06 15.13 -5.78
N SER A 248 18.65 14.99 -6.97
CA SER A 248 17.91 14.66 -8.19
C SER A 248 17.28 13.26 -8.13
N GLU A 249 17.97 12.27 -7.58
CA GLU A 249 17.44 10.91 -7.43
C GLU A 249 16.36 10.84 -6.34
N ARG A 250 16.50 11.61 -5.25
CA ARG A 250 15.47 11.74 -4.21
C ARG A 250 14.17 12.30 -4.76
N ARG A 251 14.26 13.40 -5.53
CA ARG A 251 13.12 13.99 -6.22
C ARG A 251 12.48 13.00 -7.20
N ARG A 252 13.32 12.21 -7.89
CA ARG A 252 12.88 11.19 -8.82
C ARG A 252 12.05 10.09 -8.13
N GLY A 253 12.40 9.69 -6.90
CA GLY A 253 11.61 8.74 -6.10
C GLY A 253 10.19 9.23 -5.82
N VAL A 254 10.05 10.49 -5.40
CA VAL A 254 8.74 11.14 -5.18
C VAL A 254 7.91 11.16 -6.46
N GLU A 255 8.51 11.59 -7.58
CA GLU A 255 7.84 11.59 -8.89
C GLU A 255 7.41 10.19 -9.33
N MET A 256 8.21 9.16 -9.03
CA MET A 256 7.85 7.77 -9.33
C MET A 256 6.65 7.31 -8.51
N GLY A 257 6.63 7.60 -7.21
CA GLY A 257 5.50 7.30 -6.34
C GLY A 257 4.20 7.97 -6.81
N GLU A 258 4.27 9.25 -7.17
CA GLU A 258 3.12 10.00 -7.71
C GLU A 258 2.64 9.42 -9.04
N GLY A 259 3.58 9.14 -9.96
CA GLY A 259 3.27 8.57 -11.25
C GLY A 259 2.59 7.20 -11.14
N LEU A 260 3.04 6.36 -10.22
CA LEU A 260 2.43 5.06 -9.93
C LEU A 260 1.01 5.20 -9.37
N ALA A 261 0.79 6.15 -8.46
CA ALA A 261 -0.54 6.43 -7.91
C ALA A 261 -1.54 6.86 -9.01
N ILE A 262 -1.09 7.72 -9.92
CA ILE A 262 -1.86 8.11 -11.11
C ILE A 262 -2.13 6.91 -12.02
N VAL A 263 -1.12 6.08 -12.29
CA VAL A 263 -1.30 4.87 -13.12
C VAL A 263 -2.31 3.93 -12.49
N ARG A 264 -2.25 3.69 -11.17
CA ARG A 264 -3.22 2.85 -10.46
C ARG A 264 -4.63 3.40 -10.58
N PHE A 265 -4.82 4.69 -10.34
CA PHE A 265 -6.10 5.37 -10.46
C PHE A 265 -6.70 5.25 -11.86
N VAL A 266 -5.86 5.39 -12.90
CA VAL A 266 -6.29 5.22 -14.28
C VAL A 266 -6.67 3.76 -14.57
N VAL A 267 -5.87 2.79 -14.13
CA VAL A 267 -6.15 1.37 -14.35
C VAL A 267 -7.46 0.91 -13.69
N THR A 268 -7.78 1.43 -12.50
CA THR A 268 -9.05 1.11 -11.81
C THR A 268 -10.26 1.85 -12.39
N GLY A 269 -10.04 3.01 -13.02
CA GLY A 269 -11.10 3.83 -13.62
C GLY A 269 -11.43 3.49 -15.08
N MET A 270 -10.54 2.82 -15.81
CA MET A 270 -10.71 2.52 -17.24
C MET A 270 -11.35 1.15 -17.51
N GLU A 271 -12.09 1.05 -18.62
CA GLU A 271 -12.50 -0.24 -19.19
C GLU A 271 -11.28 -1.04 -19.68
N PRO A 272 -11.26 -2.39 -19.56
CA PRO A 272 -10.17 -3.23 -20.05
C PRO A 272 -9.72 -2.95 -21.49
N SER A 273 -10.65 -2.61 -22.40
CA SER A 273 -10.34 -2.28 -23.79
C SER A 273 -9.53 -0.98 -23.92
N ALA A 274 -9.84 0.02 -23.11
CA ALA A 274 -9.14 1.31 -23.08
C ALA A 274 -7.76 1.21 -22.41
N VAL A 275 -7.60 0.33 -21.42
CA VAL A 275 -6.30 -0.02 -20.83
C VAL A 275 -5.37 -0.63 -21.89
N GLN A 276 -5.89 -1.53 -22.75
CA GLN A 276 -5.11 -2.13 -23.83
C GLN A 276 -4.67 -1.10 -24.89
N GLN A 277 -5.50 -0.09 -25.19
CA GLN A 277 -5.15 0.98 -26.13
C GLN A 277 -4.01 1.86 -25.57
N ASN A 278 -4.05 2.15 -24.27
CA ASN A 278 -3.06 2.99 -23.57
C ASN A 278 -1.90 2.19 -22.95
N TRP A 279 -1.79 0.90 -23.28
CA TRP A 279 -0.79 -0.03 -22.76
C TRP A 279 0.64 0.50 -22.89
N HIS A 280 0.92 1.20 -23.99
CA HIS A 280 2.22 1.78 -24.30
C HIS A 280 2.63 2.95 -23.38
N LEU A 281 1.70 3.56 -22.65
CA LEU A 281 1.97 4.59 -21.64
C LEU A 281 2.07 3.98 -20.23
N ILE A 282 1.29 2.93 -19.96
CA ILE A 282 1.18 2.29 -18.64
C ILE A 282 2.40 1.42 -18.34
N VAL A 283 2.77 0.52 -19.25
CA VAL A 283 3.82 -0.48 -18.98
C VAL A 283 5.20 0.13 -18.73
N PRO A 284 5.66 1.12 -19.54
CA PRO A 284 6.96 1.73 -19.28
C PRO A 284 7.05 2.36 -17.90
N ALA A 285 5.98 3.01 -17.41
CA ALA A 285 5.99 3.62 -16.08
C ALA A 285 6.20 2.58 -14.97
N ILE A 286 5.49 1.45 -15.03
CA ILE A 286 5.63 0.36 -14.06
C ILE A 286 7.04 -0.25 -14.12
N LEU A 287 7.56 -0.53 -15.32
CA LEU A 287 8.87 -1.15 -15.46
C LEU A 287 10.02 -0.19 -15.10
N THR A 288 9.92 1.10 -15.44
CA THR A 288 10.90 2.10 -14.98
C THR A 288 10.95 2.17 -13.45
N ALA A 289 9.79 2.13 -12.78
CA ALA A 289 9.75 2.12 -11.33
C ALA A 289 10.31 0.82 -10.72
N LEU A 290 10.09 -0.33 -11.35
CA LEU A 290 10.67 -1.60 -10.92
C LEU A 290 12.19 -1.68 -11.13
N ASP A 291 12.70 -1.09 -12.21
CA ASP A 291 14.13 -1.12 -12.54
C ASP A 291 14.93 -0.14 -11.67
N ASP A 292 14.50 1.13 -11.62
CA ASP A 292 15.26 2.25 -11.04
C ASP A 292 14.74 2.76 -9.68
N GLY A 293 13.57 2.32 -9.21
CA GLY A 293 13.00 2.81 -7.95
C GLY A 293 13.72 2.33 -6.69
N ASP A 294 13.45 2.99 -5.56
CA ASP A 294 13.79 2.50 -4.22
C ASP A 294 12.92 1.29 -3.81
N ILE A 295 13.16 0.73 -2.63
CA ILE A 295 12.49 -0.51 -2.17
C ILE A 295 10.97 -0.30 -2.05
N LEU A 296 10.51 0.86 -1.57
CA LEU A 296 9.09 1.16 -1.39
C LEU A 296 8.43 1.50 -2.73
N THR A 297 9.11 2.23 -3.61
CA THR A 297 8.63 2.45 -5.00
C THR A 297 8.49 1.13 -5.76
N LYS A 298 9.44 0.19 -5.61
CA LYS A 298 9.34 -1.14 -6.22
C LYS A 298 8.17 -1.94 -5.65
N ALA A 299 7.93 -1.85 -4.35
CA ALA A 299 6.76 -2.45 -3.71
C ALA A 299 5.46 -1.87 -4.28
N HIS A 300 5.37 -0.55 -4.37
CA HIS A 300 4.24 0.16 -4.96
C HIS A 300 4.02 -0.26 -6.42
N ALA A 301 5.09 -0.33 -7.23
CA ALA A 301 5.00 -0.78 -8.62
C ALA A 301 4.49 -2.23 -8.75
N CYS A 302 4.83 -3.11 -7.80
CA CYS A 302 4.29 -4.48 -7.73
C CYS A 302 2.79 -4.49 -7.42
N ASP A 303 2.30 -3.61 -6.55
CA ASP A 303 0.87 -3.48 -6.26
C ASP A 303 0.09 -2.94 -7.47
N VAL A 304 0.63 -1.92 -8.14
CA VAL A 304 0.05 -1.39 -9.39
C VAL A 304 0.03 -2.47 -10.49
N LEU A 305 1.12 -3.24 -10.62
CA LEU A 305 1.18 -4.37 -11.53
C LEU A 305 0.12 -5.44 -11.20
N THR A 306 -0.05 -5.77 -9.92
CA THR A 306 -1.09 -6.72 -9.47
C THR A 306 -2.49 -6.23 -9.85
N CYS A 307 -2.76 -4.93 -9.68
CA CYS A 307 -4.01 -4.30 -10.12
C CYS A 307 -4.20 -4.40 -11.64
N LEU A 308 -3.17 -4.06 -12.42
CA LEU A 308 -3.19 -4.14 -13.89
C LEU A 308 -3.48 -5.56 -14.38
N LEU A 309 -2.88 -6.57 -13.77
CA LEU A 309 -3.09 -7.99 -14.12
C LEU A 309 -4.51 -8.47 -13.80
N GLY A 310 -5.20 -7.82 -12.85
CA GLY A 310 -6.61 -8.10 -12.55
C GLY A 310 -7.58 -7.55 -13.60
N VAL A 311 -7.19 -6.51 -14.33
CA VAL A 311 -8.04 -5.84 -15.34
C VAL A 311 -7.80 -6.38 -16.76
N VAL A 312 -6.58 -6.83 -17.06
CA VAL A 312 -6.16 -7.19 -18.41
C VAL A 312 -6.43 -8.67 -18.72
N ASP A 313 -6.90 -8.95 -19.93
CA ASP A 313 -7.08 -10.32 -20.41
C ASP A 313 -5.75 -11.06 -20.56
N THR A 314 -5.72 -12.28 -20.04
CA THR A 314 -4.63 -13.25 -20.16
C THR A 314 -4.18 -13.47 -21.62
N ALA A 315 -5.11 -13.50 -22.58
CA ALA A 315 -4.78 -13.68 -24.00
C ALA A 315 -4.02 -12.46 -24.54
N PHE A 316 -4.36 -11.26 -24.10
CA PHE A 316 -3.62 -10.05 -24.47
C PHE A 316 -2.21 -10.06 -23.88
N LEU A 317 -2.05 -10.43 -22.60
CA LEU A 317 -0.74 -10.49 -21.96
C LEU A 317 0.20 -11.51 -22.62
N SER A 318 -0.32 -12.69 -22.99
CA SER A 318 0.48 -13.69 -23.71
C SER A 318 0.98 -13.19 -25.07
N ARG A 319 0.15 -12.42 -25.80
CA ARG A 319 0.50 -11.82 -27.10
C ARG A 319 1.56 -10.73 -27.00
N THR A 320 1.61 -9.98 -25.90
CA THR A 320 2.63 -8.92 -25.72
C THR A 320 4.00 -9.48 -25.33
N GLY A 321 4.04 -10.72 -24.81
CA GLY A 321 5.27 -11.38 -24.38
C GLY A 321 5.93 -10.75 -23.15
N LEU A 322 5.20 -9.91 -22.41
CA LEU A 322 5.72 -9.17 -21.27
C LEU A 322 5.70 -9.94 -19.95
N ALA A 323 4.97 -11.05 -19.86
CA ALA A 323 4.88 -11.83 -18.61
C ALA A 323 6.26 -12.23 -18.07
N ALA A 324 7.21 -12.60 -18.95
CA ALA A 324 8.59 -12.91 -18.54
C ALA A 324 9.37 -11.65 -18.12
N VAL A 325 9.12 -10.50 -18.75
CA VAL A 325 9.77 -9.23 -18.41
C VAL A 325 9.33 -8.76 -17.02
N PHE A 326 8.03 -8.85 -16.73
CA PHE A 326 7.52 -8.54 -15.39
C PHE A 326 8.05 -9.51 -14.34
N GLU A 327 8.12 -10.81 -14.65
CA GLU A 327 8.70 -11.79 -13.73
C GLU A 327 10.17 -11.47 -13.41
N GLU A 328 10.98 -11.14 -14.42
CA GLU A 328 12.39 -10.75 -14.24
C GLU A 328 12.52 -9.44 -13.43
N ALA A 329 11.65 -8.45 -13.67
CA ALA A 329 11.66 -7.17 -12.97
C ALA A 329 11.19 -7.27 -11.51
N VAL A 330 10.25 -8.16 -11.19
CA VAL A 330 9.70 -8.32 -9.83
C VAL A 330 10.58 -9.24 -8.95
N THR A 331 11.26 -10.23 -9.53
CA THR A 331 12.07 -11.22 -8.78
C THR A 331 13.06 -10.60 -7.76
N PRO A 332 13.76 -9.47 -8.06
CA PRO A 332 14.62 -8.80 -7.09
C PRO A 332 13.91 -8.39 -5.79
N CYS A 333 12.61 -8.08 -5.84
CA CYS A 333 11.82 -7.67 -4.67
C CYS A 333 11.74 -8.76 -3.60
N LEU A 334 11.91 -10.03 -3.98
CA LEU A 334 11.93 -11.16 -3.04
C LEU A 334 13.23 -11.28 -2.23
N HIS A 335 14.26 -10.52 -2.62
CA HIS A 335 15.61 -10.63 -2.07
C HIS A 335 16.01 -9.41 -1.23
N PHE A 336 15.13 -8.40 -1.09
CA PHE A 336 15.28 -7.34 -0.09
C PHE A 336 14.93 -7.88 1.30
N LEU A 337 15.93 -8.47 1.94
CA LEU A 337 15.78 -9.22 3.19
C LEU A 337 16.64 -8.60 4.31
N PRO A 338 16.18 -8.65 5.58
CA PRO A 338 17.01 -8.30 6.72
C PRO A 338 18.25 -9.21 6.85
N PRO A 339 19.34 -8.76 7.50
CA PRO A 339 19.49 -7.48 8.20
C PRO A 339 19.91 -6.30 7.31
N LEU A 340 20.14 -6.54 6.02
CA LEU A 340 20.59 -5.49 5.09
C LEU A 340 19.51 -4.46 4.79
N THR A 341 18.25 -4.90 4.75
CA THR A 341 17.08 -4.05 4.54
C THR A 341 16.29 -3.91 5.85
N PRO A 342 15.80 -2.69 6.18
CA PRO A 342 14.88 -2.49 7.30
C PRO A 342 13.66 -3.42 7.22
N VAL A 343 13.20 -3.90 8.36
CA VAL A 343 12.18 -4.96 8.45
C VAL A 343 10.85 -4.53 7.84
N GLY A 344 10.41 -3.28 8.06
CA GLY A 344 9.18 -2.73 7.49
C GLY A 344 9.21 -2.69 5.97
N GLN A 345 10.33 -2.25 5.39
CA GLN A 345 10.52 -2.17 3.94
C GLN A 345 10.63 -3.56 3.30
N ALA A 346 11.37 -4.47 3.94
CA ALA A 346 11.48 -5.86 3.49
C ALA A 346 10.10 -6.54 3.48
N ARG A 347 9.29 -6.36 4.53
CA ARG A 347 7.92 -6.92 4.60
C ARG A 347 7.04 -6.40 3.48
N LYS A 348 7.03 -5.08 3.24
CA LYS A 348 6.21 -4.45 2.18
C LYS A 348 6.62 -4.95 0.79
N SER A 349 7.91 -4.85 0.45
CA SER A 349 8.44 -5.26 -0.86
C SER A 349 8.28 -6.75 -1.13
N PHE A 350 8.51 -7.60 -0.12
CA PHE A 350 8.33 -9.04 -0.25
C PHE A 350 6.85 -9.41 -0.47
N THR A 351 5.94 -8.81 0.30
CA THR A 351 4.48 -9.03 0.16
C THR A 351 4.00 -8.65 -1.23
N ALA A 352 4.32 -7.43 -1.68
CA ALA A 352 3.93 -6.94 -2.99
C ALA A 352 4.54 -7.79 -4.11
N GLY A 353 5.81 -8.18 -3.99
CA GLY A 353 6.51 -9.01 -4.96
C GLY A 353 5.92 -10.42 -5.10
N VAL A 354 5.63 -11.10 -3.98
CA VAL A 354 4.97 -12.42 -3.99
C VAL A 354 3.57 -12.30 -4.62
N ASN A 355 2.78 -11.31 -4.22
CA ASN A 355 1.43 -11.11 -4.76
C ASN A 355 1.45 -10.87 -6.27
N ALA A 356 2.36 -10.04 -6.77
CA ALA A 356 2.52 -9.77 -8.19
C ALA A 356 2.94 -11.04 -8.97
N LEU A 357 3.89 -11.82 -8.46
CA LEU A 357 4.31 -13.08 -9.10
C LEU A 357 3.21 -14.14 -9.08
N VAL A 358 2.43 -14.21 -8.02
CA VAL A 358 1.28 -15.10 -7.92
C VAL A 358 0.18 -14.67 -8.90
N ALA A 359 -0.07 -13.36 -9.06
CA ALA A 359 -1.00 -12.83 -10.06
C ALA A 359 -0.53 -13.14 -11.49
N LEU A 360 0.76 -12.92 -11.78
CA LEU A 360 1.38 -13.31 -13.05
C LEU A 360 1.24 -14.82 -13.31
N GLY A 361 1.46 -15.65 -12.30
CA GLY A 361 1.25 -17.11 -12.39
C GLY A 361 -0.19 -17.47 -12.77
N GLY A 362 -1.17 -16.79 -12.16
CA GLY A 362 -2.59 -16.95 -12.50
C GLY A 362 -2.90 -16.61 -13.97
N THR A 363 -2.30 -15.56 -14.51
CA THR A 363 -2.49 -15.20 -15.93
C THR A 363 -1.92 -16.23 -16.91
N LYS A 364 -0.85 -16.96 -16.52
CA LYS A 364 -0.28 -18.06 -17.33
C LYS A 364 -1.16 -19.32 -17.32
N GLY A 365 -2.04 -19.47 -16.32
CA GLY A 365 -2.98 -20.60 -16.23
C GLY A 365 -3.94 -20.71 -17.42
N ALA A 366 -4.24 -19.59 -18.09
CA ALA A 366 -5.04 -19.60 -19.32
C ALA A 366 -4.34 -20.32 -20.50
N GLY A 367 -3.00 -20.40 -20.49
CA GLY A 367 -2.20 -21.18 -21.43
C GLY A 367 -1.99 -22.64 -21.02
N GLY A 368 -2.46 -23.03 -19.84
CA GLY A 368 -2.38 -24.37 -19.26
C GLY A 368 -1.98 -24.36 -17.79
N ASP A 369 -2.62 -25.21 -16.99
CA ASP A 369 -2.40 -25.29 -15.54
C ASP A 369 -0.93 -25.57 -15.15
N GLU A 370 -0.18 -26.28 -16.00
CA GLU A 370 1.23 -26.61 -15.77
C GLU A 370 2.16 -25.39 -15.70
N GLU A 371 1.91 -24.35 -16.51
CA GLU A 371 2.75 -23.15 -16.50
C GLU A 371 2.48 -22.30 -15.25
N MET A 372 1.21 -22.22 -14.84
CA MET A 372 0.83 -21.62 -13.56
C MET A 372 1.52 -22.34 -12.40
N TYR A 373 1.45 -23.68 -12.36
CA TYR A 373 2.06 -24.44 -11.27
C TYR A 373 3.58 -24.28 -11.23
N LYS A 374 4.27 -24.26 -12.38
CA LYS A 374 5.71 -23.98 -12.45
C LYS A 374 6.05 -22.59 -11.92
N ALA A 375 5.23 -21.57 -12.23
CA ALA A 375 5.42 -20.22 -11.70
C ALA A 375 5.26 -20.21 -10.17
N LEU A 376 4.21 -20.83 -9.63
CA LEU A 376 3.98 -20.91 -8.18
C LEU A 376 5.07 -21.72 -7.46
N ASP A 377 5.61 -22.76 -8.08
CA ASP A 377 6.78 -23.48 -7.54
C ASP A 377 8.00 -22.61 -7.43
N LYS A 378 8.24 -21.79 -8.46
CA LYS A 378 9.36 -20.87 -8.48
C LYS A 378 9.20 -19.85 -7.36
N VAL A 379 7.99 -19.33 -7.13
CA VAL A 379 7.69 -18.44 -5.99
C VAL A 379 8.00 -19.10 -4.64
N LEU A 380 7.61 -20.36 -4.42
CA LEU A 380 7.96 -21.07 -3.18
C LEU A 380 9.47 -21.27 -3.04
N ARG A 381 10.15 -21.70 -4.10
CA ARG A 381 11.58 -22.06 -4.07
C ARG A 381 12.50 -20.87 -4.00
N GLU A 382 12.25 -19.85 -4.80
CA GLU A 382 13.11 -18.66 -4.95
C GLU A 382 12.66 -17.50 -4.04
N GLY A 383 11.40 -17.47 -3.63
CA GLY A 383 10.89 -16.50 -2.65
C GLY A 383 10.87 -17.07 -1.25
N VAL A 384 9.81 -17.82 -0.92
CA VAL A 384 9.50 -18.24 0.45
C VAL A 384 10.66 -18.99 1.11
N PHE A 385 11.16 -20.07 0.52
CA PHE A 385 12.22 -20.87 1.14
C PHE A 385 13.57 -20.14 1.23
N ARG A 386 13.87 -19.25 0.28
CA ARG A 386 15.08 -18.40 0.37
C ARG A 386 14.93 -17.38 1.49
N ALA A 387 13.78 -16.72 1.60
CA ALA A 387 13.49 -15.78 2.66
C ALA A 387 13.66 -16.42 4.05
N VAL A 388 13.19 -17.65 4.24
CA VAL A 388 13.38 -18.40 5.50
C VAL A 388 14.85 -18.70 5.79
N THR A 389 15.64 -18.95 4.75
CA THR A 389 17.07 -19.28 4.91
C THR A 389 17.90 -18.06 5.31
N TYR A 390 17.57 -16.87 4.78
CA TYR A 390 18.35 -15.65 5.01
C TYR A 390 17.77 -14.73 6.10
N ALA A 391 16.45 -14.68 6.24
CA ALA A 391 15.75 -13.81 7.19
C ALA A 391 15.00 -14.59 8.29
N GLY A 392 15.32 -15.88 8.46
CA GLY A 392 14.64 -16.77 9.41
C GLY A 392 14.73 -16.36 10.89
N GLU A 393 15.67 -15.49 11.23
CA GLU A 393 15.88 -14.98 12.59
C GLU A 393 14.90 -13.84 12.94
N ASN A 394 14.36 -13.15 11.94
CA ASN A 394 13.48 -12.01 12.15
C ASN A 394 12.02 -12.46 12.23
N VAL A 395 11.47 -12.46 13.44
CA VAL A 395 10.11 -12.96 13.76
C VAL A 395 9.03 -12.26 12.93
N ARG A 396 9.08 -10.92 12.80
CA ARG A 396 8.14 -10.11 12.01
C ARG A 396 8.21 -10.40 10.50
N MET A 397 9.39 -10.77 9.99
CA MET A 397 9.56 -11.16 8.59
C MET A 397 9.04 -12.59 8.37
N MET A 398 9.33 -13.50 9.30
CA MET A 398 8.84 -14.87 9.27
C MET A 398 7.33 -14.96 9.30
N GLU A 399 6.65 -14.09 10.05
CA GLU A 399 5.18 -13.98 10.05
C GLU A 399 4.65 -13.78 8.62
N VAL A 400 5.15 -12.77 7.92
CA VAL A 400 4.75 -12.44 6.54
C VAL A 400 5.09 -13.58 5.57
N VAL A 401 6.28 -14.17 5.69
CA VAL A 401 6.71 -15.27 4.81
C VAL A 401 5.82 -16.51 4.97
N VAL A 402 5.43 -16.82 6.21
CA VAL A 402 4.57 -17.96 6.53
C VAL A 402 3.14 -17.71 6.02
N ASP A 403 2.59 -16.52 6.23
CA ASP A 403 1.25 -16.15 5.73
C ASP A 403 1.14 -16.24 4.20
N LEU A 404 2.14 -15.67 3.51
CA LEU A 404 2.22 -15.73 2.05
C LEU A 404 2.39 -17.17 1.56
N ALA A 405 3.13 -18.02 2.29
CA ALA A 405 3.24 -19.43 1.97
C ALA A 405 1.88 -20.13 2.01
N ALA A 406 1.01 -19.81 2.97
CA ALA A 406 -0.35 -20.34 3.03
C ALA A 406 -1.16 -20.00 1.77
N GLY A 407 -1.09 -18.74 1.33
CA GLY A 407 -1.74 -18.28 0.11
C GLY A 407 -1.27 -19.03 -1.15
N VAL A 408 0.03 -19.27 -1.27
CA VAL A 408 0.61 -20.02 -2.40
C VAL A 408 0.25 -21.51 -2.33
N VAL A 409 0.29 -22.13 -1.15
CA VAL A 409 -0.11 -23.53 -0.94
C VAL A 409 -1.57 -23.75 -1.32
N ARG A 410 -2.46 -22.83 -0.94
CA ARG A 410 -3.89 -22.87 -1.30
C ARG A 410 -4.09 -22.86 -2.82
N LYS A 411 -3.30 -22.08 -3.56
CA LYS A 411 -3.36 -22.03 -5.04
C LYS A 411 -2.72 -23.26 -5.70
N LEU A 412 -1.66 -23.83 -5.12
CA LEU A 412 -1.03 -25.05 -5.62
C LEU A 412 -1.86 -26.32 -5.36
N GLY A 413 -2.70 -26.33 -4.33
CA GLY A 413 -3.51 -27.48 -3.93
C GLY A 413 -2.65 -28.72 -3.68
N MET A 414 -3.10 -29.89 -4.15
CA MET A 414 -2.40 -31.18 -3.96
C MET A 414 -0.95 -31.21 -4.48
N ARG A 415 -0.58 -30.32 -5.43
CA ARG A 415 0.80 -30.27 -5.96
C ARG A 415 1.80 -29.67 -4.97
N SER A 416 1.32 -29.07 -3.87
CA SER A 416 2.17 -28.60 -2.77
C SER A 416 2.87 -29.74 -2.03
N VAL A 417 2.38 -30.99 -2.16
CA VAL A 417 2.94 -32.20 -1.54
C VAL A 417 4.44 -32.40 -1.81
N ARG A 418 4.95 -32.00 -2.99
CA ARG A 418 6.39 -32.11 -3.30
C ARG A 418 7.28 -31.22 -2.44
N HIS A 419 6.70 -30.17 -1.86
CA HIS A 419 7.41 -29.20 -1.01
C HIS A 419 7.19 -29.48 0.48
N LEU A 420 6.46 -30.55 0.83
CA LEU A 420 6.10 -30.88 2.21
C LEU A 420 7.31 -30.96 3.15
N LYS A 421 8.45 -31.47 2.64
CA LYS A 421 9.73 -31.52 3.36
C LYS A 421 10.20 -30.14 3.86
N ASN A 422 9.87 -29.06 3.15
CA ASN A 422 10.25 -27.70 3.52
C ASN A 422 9.09 -26.94 4.17
N LEU A 423 7.84 -27.22 3.77
CA LEU A 423 6.63 -26.58 4.32
C LEU A 423 6.36 -27.00 5.77
N VAL A 424 6.56 -28.26 6.13
CA VAL A 424 6.34 -28.70 7.51
C VAL A 424 7.33 -28.02 8.46
N PRO A 425 8.66 -28.04 8.24
CA PRO A 425 9.60 -27.31 9.09
C PRO A 425 9.40 -25.80 9.12
N LEU A 426 8.88 -25.21 8.04
CA LEU A 426 8.55 -23.78 7.98
C LEU A 426 7.53 -23.41 9.07
N CYS A 427 6.51 -24.24 9.26
CA CYS A 427 5.47 -24.00 10.27
C CYS A 427 5.81 -24.56 11.65
N THR A 428 6.48 -25.71 11.73
CA THR A 428 6.71 -26.38 13.02
C THR A 428 7.86 -25.76 13.81
N LYS A 429 8.91 -25.23 13.16
CA LYS A 429 10.04 -24.59 13.87
C LYS A 429 9.60 -23.38 14.72
N PRO A 430 8.78 -22.44 14.22
CA PRO A 430 8.23 -21.37 15.07
C PRO A 430 7.44 -21.88 16.28
N LEU A 431 6.66 -22.94 16.12
CA LEU A 431 5.84 -23.53 17.19
C LEU A 431 6.67 -24.27 18.25
N LEU A 432 7.82 -24.81 17.87
CA LEU A 432 8.79 -25.45 18.77
C LEU A 432 9.73 -24.45 19.46
N SER A 433 9.58 -23.15 19.21
CA SER A 433 10.40 -22.13 19.86
C SER A 433 10.11 -22.05 21.36
N PRO A 434 11.13 -22.01 22.23
CA PRO A 434 10.92 -21.83 23.67
C PRO A 434 10.27 -20.48 24.01
N PHE A 435 10.33 -19.50 23.10
CA PHE A 435 9.78 -18.15 23.27
C PHE A 435 8.50 -17.91 22.45
N VAL A 436 7.75 -18.97 22.15
CA VAL A 436 6.51 -18.88 21.35
C VAL A 436 5.49 -17.87 21.92
N THR A 437 5.47 -17.66 23.24
CA THR A 437 4.58 -16.72 23.93
C THR A 437 5.04 -15.26 23.80
N ALA A 438 6.29 -14.99 23.41
CA ALA A 438 6.80 -13.63 23.27
C ALA A 438 6.27 -12.91 22.02
N TYR A 439 5.86 -13.67 20.99
CA TYR A 439 5.25 -13.12 19.78
C TYR A 439 4.22 -14.11 19.22
N LEU A 440 3.00 -14.00 19.73
CA LEU A 440 1.87 -14.87 19.38
C LEU A 440 1.42 -14.79 17.90
N PRO A 441 1.50 -13.64 17.19
CA PRO A 441 1.04 -13.57 15.80
C PRO A 441 1.74 -14.57 14.87
N LEU A 442 3.05 -14.79 15.03
CA LEU A 442 3.78 -15.80 14.26
C LEU A 442 3.28 -17.21 14.55
N ALA A 443 2.96 -17.53 15.80
CA ALA A 443 2.47 -18.86 16.18
C ALA A 443 1.07 -19.14 15.60
N VAL A 444 0.19 -18.14 15.62
CA VAL A 444 -1.14 -18.21 14.99
C VAL A 444 -1.00 -18.38 13.47
N CYS A 445 -0.15 -17.57 12.83
CA CYS A 445 0.13 -17.65 11.40
C CYS A 445 0.74 -19.01 10.99
N ALA A 446 1.69 -19.53 11.78
CA ALA A 446 2.28 -20.84 11.55
C ALA A 446 1.27 -21.97 11.70
N THR A 447 0.38 -21.90 12.68
CA THR A 447 -0.66 -22.91 12.90
C THR A 447 -1.68 -22.91 11.76
N THR A 448 -2.19 -21.74 11.38
CA THR A 448 -3.14 -21.59 10.26
C THR A 448 -2.52 -22.03 8.92
N THR A 449 -1.27 -21.68 8.67
CA THR A 449 -0.53 -22.18 7.49
C THR A 449 -0.38 -23.69 7.51
N LEU A 450 -0.09 -24.28 8.67
CA LEU A 450 0.01 -25.73 8.82
C LEU A 450 -1.33 -26.42 8.58
N GLN A 451 -2.46 -25.82 8.99
CA GLN A 451 -3.79 -26.31 8.65
C GLN A 451 -4.00 -26.36 7.13
N GLU A 452 -3.61 -25.31 6.40
CA GLU A 452 -3.70 -25.26 4.93
C GLU A 452 -2.78 -26.32 4.28
N VAL A 453 -1.59 -26.56 4.84
CA VAL A 453 -0.70 -27.64 4.39
C VAL A 453 -1.36 -29.00 4.61
N VAL A 454 -1.96 -29.26 5.77
CA VAL A 454 -2.64 -30.54 6.06
C VAL A 454 -3.83 -30.75 5.14
N ARG A 455 -4.66 -29.71 4.93
CA ARG A 455 -5.82 -29.75 4.02
C ARG A 455 -5.44 -30.11 2.59
N ASN A 456 -4.37 -29.51 2.07
CA ASN A 456 -3.97 -29.71 0.67
C ASN A 456 -3.03 -30.90 0.46
N CYS A 457 -2.23 -31.27 1.47
CA CYS A 457 -1.24 -32.35 1.38
C CYS A 457 -1.70 -33.67 2.02
N TRP A 458 -2.98 -33.83 2.36
CA TRP A 458 -3.53 -35.01 3.04
C TRP A 458 -3.02 -36.38 2.52
N PRO A 459 -2.75 -36.61 1.21
CA PRO A 459 -2.31 -37.93 0.73
C PRO A 459 -0.93 -38.37 1.25
N ARG A 460 -0.08 -37.44 1.71
CA ARG A 460 1.31 -37.71 2.13
C ARG A 460 1.69 -37.07 3.46
N VAL A 461 0.71 -36.49 4.17
CA VAL A 461 0.93 -35.90 5.50
C VAL A 461 1.22 -36.96 6.56
N GLU A 462 0.85 -38.23 6.32
CA GLU A 462 1.02 -39.32 7.28
C GLU A 462 2.46 -39.44 7.82
N ASP A 463 3.45 -39.27 6.94
CA ASP A 463 4.88 -39.31 7.26
C ASP A 463 5.30 -38.21 8.27
N TYR A 464 4.56 -37.11 8.32
CA TYR A 464 4.85 -35.91 9.11
C TYR A 464 3.93 -35.75 10.33
N ASN A 465 2.95 -36.63 10.50
CA ASN A 465 1.98 -36.61 11.60
C ASN A 465 2.64 -36.44 12.98
N ALA A 466 3.73 -37.17 13.24
CA ALA A 466 4.44 -37.12 14.51
C ALA A 466 5.04 -35.74 14.78
N VAL A 467 5.63 -35.11 13.75
CA VAL A 467 6.27 -33.79 13.86
C VAL A 467 5.23 -32.70 14.07
N VAL A 468 4.10 -32.80 13.36
CA VAL A 468 2.96 -31.87 13.52
C VAL A 468 2.39 -31.96 14.94
N LEU A 469 2.19 -33.17 15.44
CA LEU A 469 1.69 -33.40 16.80
C LEU A 469 2.66 -32.89 17.86
N GLU A 470 3.96 -33.15 17.69
CA GLU A 470 5.00 -32.67 18.61
C GLU A 470 4.99 -31.13 18.71
N ALA A 471 4.95 -30.45 17.57
CA ALA A 471 4.89 -28.99 17.52
C ALA A 471 3.62 -28.43 18.19
N ALA A 472 2.46 -29.03 17.94
CA ALA A 472 1.19 -28.61 18.53
C ALA A 472 1.17 -28.83 20.06
N VAL A 473 1.65 -29.98 20.53
CA VAL A 473 1.73 -30.30 21.97
C VAL A 473 2.71 -29.37 22.67
N PHE A 474 3.90 -29.13 22.08
CA PHE A 474 4.89 -28.24 22.66
C PHE A 474 4.34 -26.81 22.80
N CYS A 475 3.73 -26.28 21.73
CA CYS A 475 3.11 -24.95 21.74
C CYS A 475 1.99 -24.87 22.79
N TRP A 476 1.11 -25.87 22.85
CA TRP A 476 0.02 -25.93 23.83
C TRP A 476 0.51 -25.93 25.28
N VAL A 477 1.57 -26.69 25.60
CA VAL A 477 2.16 -26.70 26.95
C VAL A 477 2.70 -25.32 27.33
N ARG A 478 3.35 -24.62 26.40
CA ARG A 478 3.89 -23.27 26.64
C ARG A 478 2.79 -22.24 26.83
N VAL A 479 1.74 -22.33 26.02
CA VAL A 479 0.54 -21.50 26.19
C VAL A 479 -0.11 -21.77 27.56
N GLN A 480 -0.20 -23.01 28.03
CA GLN A 480 -0.75 -23.28 29.38
C GLN A 480 0.13 -22.79 30.53
N GLN A 481 1.43 -22.63 30.31
CA GLN A 481 2.39 -22.17 31.32
C GLN A 481 2.48 -20.65 31.43
N SER A 482 1.98 -19.91 30.44
CA SER A 482 1.93 -18.45 30.49
C SER A 482 0.68 -18.00 31.25
N GLU A 483 0.85 -17.00 32.10
CA GLU A 483 -0.22 -16.41 32.94
C GLU A 483 -1.08 -15.40 32.16
N ASP A 484 -0.77 -15.13 30.89
CA ASP A 484 -1.39 -14.08 30.08
C ASP A 484 -2.65 -14.59 29.35
N GLU A 485 -3.83 -14.14 29.76
CA GLU A 485 -5.11 -14.46 29.10
C GLU A 485 -5.48 -13.44 28.00
N GLY A 486 -4.57 -13.23 27.05
CA GLY A 486 -4.82 -12.34 25.90
C GLY A 486 -5.78 -12.94 24.85
N GLU A 487 -6.45 -12.07 24.07
CA GLU A 487 -7.32 -12.51 22.95
C GLU A 487 -6.56 -13.36 21.91
N GLU A 488 -5.32 -12.99 21.59
CA GLU A 488 -4.47 -13.74 20.65
C GLU A 488 -4.11 -15.15 21.16
N MET A 489 -4.00 -15.31 22.48
CA MET A 489 -3.73 -16.58 23.14
C MET A 489 -4.90 -17.54 22.99
N GLU A 490 -6.13 -17.04 23.17
CA GLU A 490 -7.34 -17.83 22.91
C GLU A 490 -7.48 -18.19 21.43
N ARG A 491 -7.16 -17.25 20.54
CA ARG A 491 -7.12 -17.52 19.11
C ARG A 491 -6.15 -18.65 18.80
N LEU A 492 -4.94 -18.62 19.33
CA LEU A 492 -3.96 -19.70 19.15
C LEU A 492 -4.47 -21.04 19.69
N ARG A 493 -5.11 -21.05 20.87
CA ARG A 493 -5.74 -22.27 21.43
C ARG A 493 -6.78 -22.85 20.48
N HIS A 494 -7.63 -22.01 19.91
CA HIS A 494 -8.64 -22.42 18.94
C HIS A 494 -8.00 -23.02 17.68
N GLU A 495 -7.02 -22.32 17.08
CA GLU A 495 -6.35 -22.77 15.86
C GLU A 495 -5.58 -24.09 16.05
N LEU A 496 -4.99 -24.32 17.22
CA LEU A 496 -4.32 -25.60 17.54
C LEU A 496 -5.31 -26.77 17.61
N ARG A 497 -6.50 -26.54 18.16
CA ARG A 497 -7.55 -27.57 18.18
C ARG A 497 -8.08 -27.88 16.77
N VAL A 498 -8.28 -26.85 15.95
CA VAL A 498 -8.66 -27.02 14.53
C VAL A 498 -7.61 -27.84 13.79
N LEU A 499 -6.32 -27.54 14.00
CA LEU A 499 -5.23 -28.32 13.43
C LEU A 499 -5.28 -29.79 13.82
N MET A 500 -5.54 -30.11 15.10
CA MET A 500 -5.68 -31.50 15.56
C MET A 500 -6.90 -32.20 14.96
N ALA A 501 -8.01 -31.50 14.81
CA ALA A 501 -9.21 -32.04 14.18
C ALA A 501 -9.00 -32.31 12.68
N LEU A 502 -8.30 -31.42 11.97
CA LEU A 502 -7.90 -31.63 10.57
C LEU A 502 -6.93 -32.81 10.43
N LEU A 503 -5.96 -32.93 11.33
CA LEU A 503 -5.03 -34.06 11.36
C LEU A 503 -5.75 -35.40 11.63
N ALA A 504 -6.77 -35.39 12.49
CA ALA A 504 -7.64 -36.54 12.73
C ALA A 504 -8.48 -36.89 11.49
N GLY A 505 -8.97 -35.87 10.77
CA GLY A 505 -9.69 -36.01 9.51
C GLY A 505 -8.84 -36.63 8.40
N ALA A 506 -7.58 -36.20 8.26
CA ALA A 506 -6.66 -36.75 7.28
C ALA A 506 -6.29 -38.23 7.57
N ASN A 507 -6.31 -38.64 8.84
CA ASN A 507 -5.88 -39.97 9.31
C ASN A 507 -7.05 -40.88 9.76
N ARG A 508 -8.25 -40.72 9.20
CA ARG A 508 -9.43 -41.49 9.63
C ARG A 508 -9.26 -43.00 9.53
N GLU A 509 -8.46 -43.48 8.58
CA GLU A 509 -8.32 -44.91 8.26
C GLU A 509 -7.21 -45.60 9.07
N SER A 510 -6.19 -44.87 9.53
CA SER A 510 -4.98 -45.48 10.12
C SER A 510 -5.10 -45.81 11.61
N GLY A 511 -6.12 -45.30 12.31
CA GLY A 511 -6.27 -45.46 13.77
C GLY A 511 -5.14 -44.82 14.59
N TRP A 512 -4.16 -44.19 13.93
CA TRP A 512 -2.97 -43.59 14.51
C TRP A 512 -3.32 -42.50 15.52
N MET A 513 -4.30 -41.66 15.18
CA MET A 513 -4.70 -40.53 16.03
C MET A 513 -5.26 -40.99 17.39
N LYS A 514 -5.96 -42.13 17.45
CA LYS A 514 -6.47 -42.68 18.73
C LYS A 514 -5.31 -43.12 19.63
N GLN A 515 -4.29 -43.75 19.06
CA GLN A 515 -3.09 -44.17 19.79
C GLN A 515 -2.25 -42.97 20.24
N ALA A 516 -2.13 -41.96 19.38
CA ALA A 516 -1.41 -40.73 19.68
C ALA A 516 -2.08 -39.95 20.83
N ARG A 517 -3.40 -39.76 20.77
CA ARG A 517 -4.19 -39.11 21.83
C ARG A 517 -4.02 -39.81 23.17
N GLN A 518 -4.13 -41.14 23.20
CA GLN A 518 -3.95 -41.92 24.43
C GLN A 518 -2.55 -41.73 25.04
N LYS A 519 -1.49 -41.70 24.21
CA LYS A 519 -0.11 -41.46 24.69
C LYS A 519 0.10 -40.04 25.21
N VAL A 520 -0.57 -39.05 24.64
CA VAL A 520 -0.46 -37.65 25.07
C VAL A 520 -1.24 -37.41 26.37
N GLU A 521 -2.46 -37.93 26.48
CA GLU A 521 -3.28 -37.84 27.70
C GLU A 521 -2.63 -38.56 28.90
N GLN A 522 -1.93 -39.68 28.66
CA GLN A 522 -1.15 -40.36 29.69
C GLN A 522 0.02 -39.52 30.25
N ARG A 523 0.53 -38.55 29.49
CA ARG A 523 1.67 -37.71 29.88
C ARG A 523 1.28 -36.45 30.65
N GLY A 524 0.00 -36.04 30.66
CA GLY A 524 -0.45 -34.90 31.46
C GLY A 524 -1.93 -34.54 31.28
N GLN A 525 -2.63 -34.26 32.39
CA GLN A 525 -4.08 -33.96 32.40
C GLN A 525 -4.45 -32.64 31.69
N GLY A 526 -3.55 -31.65 31.63
CA GLY A 526 -3.76 -30.38 30.93
C GLY A 526 -3.81 -30.50 29.40
N LEU A 527 -3.33 -31.61 28.84
CA LEU A 527 -3.25 -31.84 27.38
C LEU A 527 -4.58 -32.33 26.78
N ALA A 528 -5.54 -32.75 27.61
CA ALA A 528 -6.86 -33.17 27.14
C ALA A 528 -7.62 -32.03 26.44
N GLY A 529 -7.37 -30.77 26.85
CA GLY A 529 -7.97 -29.57 26.25
C GLY A 529 -7.53 -29.30 24.81
N LEU A 530 -6.43 -29.89 24.34
CA LEU A 530 -5.95 -29.80 22.95
C LEU A 530 -6.79 -30.67 21.99
N PHE A 531 -7.39 -31.75 22.48
CA PHE A 531 -8.24 -32.67 21.71
C PHE A 531 -9.74 -32.49 22.00
N ALA A 532 -10.13 -31.37 22.60
CA ALA A 532 -11.53 -31.03 22.78
C ALA A 532 -12.21 -30.86 21.41
N ASP A 533 -13.45 -31.35 21.28
CA ASP A 533 -14.17 -31.30 20.01
C ASP A 533 -14.37 -29.85 19.58
N VAL A 534 -13.83 -29.53 18.40
CA VAL A 534 -14.10 -28.28 17.69
C VAL A 534 -14.95 -28.64 16.49
N SER A 535 -16.03 -27.88 16.29
CA SER A 535 -16.77 -27.93 15.02
C SER A 535 -15.85 -27.38 13.94
N VAL A 536 -15.34 -28.27 13.09
CA VAL A 536 -14.49 -27.94 11.92
C VAL A 536 -15.34 -27.57 10.74
#